data_AF-A0A962NGH0-F1
#
_entry.id   AF-A0A962NGH0-F1
#
_cell.length_a   1.000
_cell.length_b   1.000
_cell.length_c   1.000
_cell.angle_alpha   90.00
_cell.angle_beta   90.00
_cell.angle_gamma   90.00
#
_symmetry.space_group_name_H-M   'P 1'
#
loop_
_entity.id
_entity.type
_entity.pdbx_description
1 polymer ?
#
loop_
_entity_poly.entity_id
_entity_poly.type
_entity_poly.pdbx_seq_one_letter_code
_entity_poly.pdbx_strand_id
1 'polypeptide(L)'
;VEISNTVREETQKAMDLYQTGIQVVTVELQDVVPPQAVQPAFNEVNEARQERERMINEATKRANQEIPRAKGNANRVISQAEGYATERVNQAHGETARFNSILAEYRSAPTVTRTRMYLETLAQVLPAVGSVLVVQDGQMSPVPLLNLRDAQPPRREDTP
;
A
#
# COMPACT_ATOMS: atom_id res chain seq x y z
N VAL A 1 17.84 -48.94 -2.41
CA VAL A 1 17.21 -50.15 -2.98
C VAL A 1 18.23 -51.05 -3.69
N GLU A 2 19.11 -50.49 -4.53
CA GLU A 2 20.18 -51.26 -5.19
C GLU A 2 21.06 -52.06 -4.22
N ILE A 3 21.54 -51.43 -3.15
CA ILE A 3 22.43 -52.07 -2.16
C ILE A 3 21.76 -53.28 -1.49
N SER A 4 20.47 -53.18 -1.15
CA SER A 4 19.71 -54.27 -0.52
C SER A 4 19.61 -55.50 -1.44
N ASN A 5 19.44 -55.28 -2.75
CA ASN A 5 19.34 -56.37 -3.72
C ASN A 5 20.69 -57.08 -3.93
N THR A 6 21.79 -56.32 -4.01
CA THR A 6 23.14 -56.90 -4.14
C THR A 6 23.50 -57.75 -2.93
N VAL A 7 23.20 -57.27 -1.72
CA VAL A 7 23.44 -58.04 -0.49
C VAL A 7 22.59 -59.30 -0.48
N ARG A 8 21.31 -59.23 -0.88
CA ARG A 8 20.44 -60.41 -0.97
C ARG A 8 20.99 -61.47 -1.91
N GLU A 9 21.46 -61.08 -3.09
CA GLU A 9 22.01 -62.01 -4.08
C GLU A 9 23.30 -62.69 -3.59
N GLU A 10 24.23 -61.95 -3.00
CA GLU A 10 25.46 -62.53 -2.46
C GLU A 10 25.19 -63.44 -1.26
N THR A 11 24.25 -63.06 -0.40
CA THR A 11 23.87 -63.92 0.74
C THR A 11 23.18 -65.20 0.26
N GLN A 12 22.33 -65.12 -0.76
CA GLN A 12 21.69 -66.30 -1.36
C GLN A 12 22.72 -67.24 -2.01
N LYS A 13 23.67 -66.70 -2.79
CA LYS A 13 24.76 -67.47 -3.38
C LYS A 13 25.58 -68.22 -2.33
N ALA A 14 25.86 -67.58 -1.18
CA ALA A 14 26.57 -68.21 -0.08
C ALA A 14 25.75 -69.36 0.55
N MET A 15 24.44 -69.18 0.74
CA MET A 15 23.56 -70.23 1.28
C MET A 15 23.42 -71.42 0.32
N ASP A 16 23.32 -71.15 -0.98
CA ASP A 16 23.25 -72.18 -2.03
C ASP A 16 24.56 -72.98 -2.11
N LEU A 17 25.71 -72.31 -1.97
CA LEU A 17 27.02 -72.96 -1.94
C LEU A 17 27.18 -73.93 -0.76
N TYR A 18 26.63 -73.58 0.41
CA TYR A 18 26.62 -74.44 1.59
C TYR A 18 25.51 -75.50 1.59
N GLN A 19 24.69 -75.57 0.53
CA GLN A 19 23.58 -76.53 0.38
C GLN A 19 22.63 -76.57 1.59
N THR A 20 22.40 -75.41 2.22
CA THR A 20 21.61 -75.32 3.46
C THR A 20 20.10 -75.40 3.22
N GLY A 21 19.65 -75.25 1.98
CA GLY A 21 18.22 -75.26 1.62
C GLY A 21 17.44 -74.03 2.08
N ILE A 22 18.14 -72.97 2.51
CA ILE A 22 17.54 -71.74 3.05
C ILE A 22 17.39 -70.69 1.93
N GLN A 23 16.20 -70.10 1.80
CA GLN A 23 15.91 -69.06 0.83
C GLN A 23 15.73 -67.69 1.49
N VAL A 24 16.54 -66.71 1.08
CA VAL A 24 16.52 -65.33 1.58
C VAL A 24 15.50 -64.52 0.77
N VAL A 25 14.39 -64.17 1.43
CA VAL A 25 13.27 -63.45 0.80
C VAL A 25 13.51 -61.94 0.75
N THR A 26 13.90 -61.34 1.88
CA THR A 26 14.08 -59.89 2.02
C THR A 26 15.32 -59.58 2.85
N VAL A 27 16.13 -58.62 2.40
CA VAL A 27 17.22 -58.04 3.18
C VAL A 27 16.87 -56.58 3.47
N GLU A 28 16.62 -56.30 4.74
CA GLU A 28 16.39 -54.95 5.24
C GLU A 28 17.69 -54.43 5.85
N LEU A 29 18.24 -53.36 5.29
CA LEU A 29 19.39 -52.69 5.89
C LEU A 29 18.89 -51.97 7.15
N GLN A 30 19.46 -52.29 8.30
CA GLN A 30 19.20 -51.50 9.50
C GLN A 30 19.75 -50.08 9.31
N ASP A 31 18.97 -49.08 9.71
CA ASP A 31 19.37 -47.68 9.67
C ASP A 31 20.68 -47.49 10.45
N VAL A 32 21.70 -47.00 9.76
CA VAL A 32 23.00 -46.69 10.35
C VAL A 32 22.89 -45.38 11.11
N VAL A 33 22.59 -45.49 12.41
CA VAL A 33 22.64 -44.34 13.32
C VAL A 33 24.12 -44.00 13.57
N PRO A 34 24.55 -42.73 13.39
CA PRO A 34 25.95 -42.37 13.62
C PRO A 34 26.35 -42.63 15.08
N PRO A 35 27.61 -43.02 15.36
CA PRO A 35 28.05 -43.21 16.74
C PRO A 35 27.86 -41.93 17.58
N GLN A 36 27.54 -42.08 18.87
CA GLN A 36 27.21 -40.94 19.76
C GLN A 36 28.32 -39.86 19.79
N ALA A 37 29.58 -40.24 19.57
CA ALA A 37 30.71 -39.32 19.55
C ALA A 37 30.68 -38.31 18.38
N VAL A 38 30.01 -38.61 17.26
CA VAL A 38 30.03 -37.78 16.03
C VAL A 38 28.67 -37.19 15.66
N GLN A 39 27.59 -37.63 16.32
CA GLN A 39 26.24 -37.08 16.14
C GLN A 39 26.17 -35.55 16.29
N PRO A 40 26.81 -34.92 17.30
CA PRO A 40 26.75 -33.46 17.47
C PRO A 40 27.34 -32.71 16.26
N ALA A 41 28.50 -33.14 15.78
CA ALA A 41 29.17 -32.52 14.63
C ALA A 41 28.38 -32.71 13.33
N PHE A 42 27.74 -33.86 13.15
CA PHE A 42 26.92 -34.12 11.96
C PHE A 42 25.63 -33.28 11.96
N ASN A 43 25.01 -33.13 13.13
CA ASN A 43 23.84 -32.28 13.31
C ASN A 43 24.17 -30.80 13.08
N GLU A 44 25.31 -30.34 13.59
CA GLU A 44 25.78 -28.96 13.43
C GLU A 44 26.02 -28.60 11.96
N VAL A 45 26.63 -29.50 11.17
CA VAL A 45 26.83 -29.28 9.73
C VAL A 45 25.48 -29.17 8.99
N ASN A 46 24.50 -30.00 9.36
CA ASN A 46 23.18 -29.95 8.74
C ASN A 46 22.42 -28.68 9.11
N GLU A 47 22.50 -28.26 10.38
CA GLU A 47 21.91 -27.01 10.86
C GLU A 47 22.54 -25.80 10.18
N ALA A 48 23.87 -25.75 10.10
CA ALA A 48 24.60 -24.68 9.40
C ALA A 48 24.23 -24.60 7.91
N ARG A 49 24.02 -25.74 7.25
CA ARG A 49 23.55 -25.78 5.85
C ARG A 49 22.14 -25.24 5.71
N GLN A 50 21.21 -25.65 6.58
CA GLN A 50 19.83 -25.16 6.57
C GLN A 50 19.77 -23.66 6.85
N GLU A 51 20.55 -23.17 7.83
CA GLU A 51 20.59 -21.75 8.18
C GLU A 51 21.17 -20.91 7.04
N ARG A 52 22.21 -21.41 6.36
CA ARG A 52 22.73 -20.77 5.14
C ARG A 52 21.65 -20.66 4.07
N GLU A 53 20.94 -21.74 3.78
CA GLU A 53 19.89 -21.77 2.77
C GLU A 53 18.73 -20.83 3.14
N ARG A 54 18.35 -20.80 4.42
CA ARG A 54 17.38 -19.86 4.96
C ARG A 54 17.82 -18.41 4.77
N MET A 55 19.05 -18.06 5.15
CA MET A 55 19.59 -16.71 4.97
C MET A 55 19.58 -16.27 3.51
N ILE A 56 19.97 -17.15 2.59
CA ILE A 56 19.95 -16.86 1.14
C ILE A 56 18.51 -16.60 0.66
N ASN A 57 17.56 -17.44 1.08
CA ASN A 57 16.15 -17.29 0.72
C ASN A 57 15.54 -16.00 1.29
N GLU A 58 15.85 -15.67 2.54
CA GLU A 58 15.41 -14.43 3.18
C GLU A 58 15.99 -13.19 2.50
N ALA A 59 17.29 -13.19 2.16
CA ALA A 59 17.93 -12.09 1.44
C ALA A 59 17.33 -11.91 0.04
N THR A 60 17.12 -13.00 -0.69
CA THR A 60 16.49 -12.99 -2.01
C THR A 60 15.06 -12.47 -1.92
N LYS A 61 14.29 -12.91 -0.91
CA LYS A 61 12.94 -12.40 -0.65
C LYS A 61 12.95 -10.89 -0.38
N ARG A 62 13.87 -10.39 0.45
CA ARG A 62 14.00 -8.95 0.73
C ARG A 62 14.30 -8.16 -0.54
N ALA A 63 15.27 -8.59 -1.33
CA ALA A 63 15.60 -7.94 -2.60
C ALA A 63 14.40 -7.91 -3.56
N ASN A 64 13.70 -9.04 -3.68
CA ASN A 64 12.50 -9.17 -4.50
C ASN A 64 11.31 -8.36 -3.99
N GLN A 65 11.32 -7.88 -2.75
CA GLN A 65 10.28 -7.01 -2.20
C GLN A 65 10.68 -5.53 -2.27
N GLU A 66 11.92 -5.20 -1.91
CA GLU A 66 12.39 -3.83 -1.82
C GLU A 66 12.59 -3.20 -3.21
N ILE A 67 13.17 -3.92 -4.16
CA ILE A 67 13.44 -3.38 -5.50
C ILE A 67 12.13 -3.01 -6.22
N PRO A 68 11.11 -3.88 -6.30
CA PRO A 68 9.84 -3.50 -6.93
C PRO A 68 9.11 -2.41 -6.16
N ARG A 69 9.19 -2.40 -4.81
CA ARG A 69 8.56 -1.36 -4.00
C ARG A 69 9.21 0.02 -4.24
N ALA A 70 10.53 0.08 -4.31
CA ALA A 70 11.26 1.30 -4.64
C ALA A 70 10.92 1.78 -6.06
N LYS A 71 10.90 0.88 -7.04
CA LYS A 71 10.50 1.19 -8.43
C LYS A 71 9.06 1.68 -8.52
N GLY A 72 8.13 1.05 -7.81
CA GLY A 72 6.74 1.47 -7.73
C GLY A 72 6.58 2.85 -7.10
N ASN A 73 7.34 3.14 -6.05
CA ASN A 73 7.37 4.47 -5.44
C ASN A 73 7.92 5.54 -6.40
N ALA A 74 9.01 5.24 -7.10
CA ALA A 74 9.58 6.16 -8.09
C ALA A 74 8.57 6.47 -9.20
N ASN A 75 7.95 5.43 -9.77
CA ASN A 75 6.93 5.59 -10.81
C ASN A 75 5.72 6.40 -10.30
N ARG A 76 5.26 6.13 -9.07
CA ARG A 76 4.16 6.89 -8.45
C ARG A 76 4.50 8.38 -8.35
N VAL A 77 5.71 8.72 -7.93
CA VAL A 77 6.15 10.12 -7.83
C VAL A 77 6.19 10.78 -9.22
N ILE A 78 6.69 10.08 -10.23
CA ILE A 78 6.73 10.59 -11.61
C ILE A 78 5.30 10.83 -12.11
N SER A 79 4.40 9.85 -11.99
CA SER A 79 3.01 10.01 -12.46
C SER A 79 2.25 11.10 -11.69
N GLN A 80 2.53 11.28 -10.40
CA GLN A 80 1.97 12.40 -9.62
C GLN A 80 2.47 13.75 -10.13
N ALA A 81 3.76 13.86 -10.46
CA ALA A 81 4.35 15.08 -11.02
C ALA A 81 3.80 15.39 -12.42
N GLU A 82 3.66 14.39 -13.28
CA GLU A 82 3.04 14.51 -14.62
C GLU A 82 1.57 14.92 -14.52
N GLY A 83 0.82 14.30 -13.59
CA GLY A 83 -0.56 14.67 -13.29
C GLY A 83 -0.68 16.12 -12.84
N TYR A 84 0.16 16.54 -11.89
CA TYR A 84 0.19 17.92 -11.41
C TYR A 84 0.55 18.92 -12.51
N ALA A 85 1.54 18.61 -13.35
CA ALA A 85 1.92 19.48 -14.47
C ALA A 85 0.75 19.64 -15.45
N THR A 86 0.08 18.53 -15.78
CA THR A 86 -1.10 18.53 -16.68
C THR A 86 -2.25 19.31 -16.07
N GLU A 87 -2.55 19.10 -14.78
CA GLU A 87 -3.57 19.84 -14.04
C GLU A 87 -3.28 21.35 -14.07
N ARG A 88 -2.04 21.76 -13.79
CA ARG A 88 -1.63 23.18 -13.79
C ARG A 88 -1.80 23.83 -15.16
N VAL A 89 -1.43 23.14 -16.23
CA VAL A 89 -1.60 23.63 -17.61
C VAL A 89 -3.08 23.76 -17.97
N ASN A 90 -3.88 22.73 -17.67
CA ASN A 90 -5.32 22.76 -17.93
C ASN A 90 -6.05 23.82 -17.12
N GLN A 91 -5.66 24.01 -15.86
CA GLN A 91 -6.19 25.07 -15.02
C GLN A 91 -5.86 26.45 -15.61
N ALA A 92 -4.60 26.67 -16.02
CA ALA A 92 -4.20 27.94 -16.65
C ALA A 92 -4.98 28.20 -17.95
N HIS A 93 -5.21 27.18 -18.78
CA HIS A 93 -6.06 27.29 -19.97
C HIS A 93 -7.51 27.61 -19.63
N GLY A 94 -8.09 26.95 -18.64
CA GLY A 94 -9.47 27.19 -18.18
C GLY A 94 -9.65 28.60 -17.61
N GLU A 95 -8.70 29.06 -16.79
CA GLU A 95 -8.68 30.41 -16.24
C GLU A 95 -8.54 31.46 -17.34
N THR A 96 -7.66 31.23 -18.32
CA THR A 96 -7.49 32.12 -19.48
C THR A 96 -8.75 32.19 -20.34
N ALA A 97 -9.37 31.04 -20.61
CA ALA A 97 -10.63 30.97 -21.37
C ALA A 97 -11.75 31.74 -20.65
N ARG A 98 -11.90 31.53 -19.34
CA ARG A 98 -12.87 32.25 -18.49
C ARG A 98 -12.58 33.75 -18.45
N PHE A 99 -11.30 34.14 -18.36
CA PHE A 99 -10.93 35.55 -18.38
C PHE A 99 -11.29 36.21 -19.72
N ASN A 100 -10.99 35.54 -20.83
CA ASN A 100 -11.29 36.05 -22.17
C ASN A 100 -12.81 36.17 -22.43
N SER A 101 -13.62 35.22 -21.96
CA SER A 101 -15.08 35.32 -22.09
C SER A 101 -15.62 36.52 -21.31
N ILE A 102 -15.16 36.69 -20.08
CA ILE A 102 -15.49 37.85 -19.24
C ILE A 102 -15.05 39.16 -19.91
N LEU A 103 -13.84 39.21 -20.46
CA LEU A 103 -13.30 40.40 -21.11
C LEU A 103 -14.14 40.81 -22.33
N ALA A 104 -14.62 39.83 -23.11
CA ALA A 104 -15.49 40.08 -24.25
C ALA A 104 -16.83 40.69 -23.83
N GLU A 105 -17.45 40.15 -22.77
CA GLU A 105 -18.69 40.71 -22.19
C GLU A 105 -18.45 42.10 -21.60
N TYR A 106 -17.36 42.29 -20.86
CA TYR A 106 -17.00 43.56 -20.25
C TYR A 106 -16.79 44.67 -21.29
N ARG A 107 -16.14 44.35 -22.42
CA ARG A 107 -15.98 45.29 -23.54
C ARG A 107 -17.32 45.70 -24.16
N SER A 108 -18.31 44.80 -24.13
CA SER A 108 -19.64 45.07 -24.69
C SER A 108 -20.52 45.88 -23.71
N ALA A 109 -20.49 45.58 -22.41
CA ALA A 109 -21.35 46.19 -21.41
C ALA A 109 -20.65 46.35 -20.03
N PRO A 110 -19.71 47.31 -19.88
CA PRO A 110 -18.82 47.37 -18.73
C PRO A 110 -19.54 47.61 -17.39
N THR A 111 -20.57 48.46 -17.38
CA THR A 111 -21.32 48.80 -16.15
C THR A 111 -22.12 47.60 -15.63
N VAL A 112 -22.78 46.86 -16.52
CA VAL A 112 -23.61 45.70 -16.15
C VAL A 112 -22.73 44.54 -15.68
N THR A 113 -21.64 44.25 -16.40
CA THR A 113 -20.72 43.17 -16.04
C THR A 113 -20.06 43.41 -14.67
N ARG A 114 -19.66 44.65 -14.36
CA ARG A 114 -19.06 45.00 -13.07
C ARG A 114 -20.04 44.83 -11.91
N THR A 115 -21.26 45.33 -12.06
CA THR A 115 -22.30 45.22 -11.02
C THR A 115 -22.69 43.76 -10.81
N ARG A 116 -22.81 42.97 -11.88
CA ARG A 116 -23.10 41.53 -11.79
C ARG A 116 -22.02 40.79 -10.99
N MET A 117 -20.74 40.96 -11.33
CA MET A 117 -19.64 40.33 -10.60
C MET A 117 -19.65 40.70 -9.12
N TYR A 118 -19.87 41.98 -8.81
CA TYR A 118 -19.94 42.45 -7.43
C TYR A 118 -21.05 41.74 -6.65
N LEU A 119 -22.26 41.68 -7.21
CA LEU A 119 -23.39 41.00 -6.57
C LEU A 119 -23.18 39.48 -6.45
N GLU A 120 -22.60 38.83 -7.46
CA GLU A 120 -22.26 37.39 -7.40
C GLU A 120 -21.21 37.09 -6.32
N THR A 121 -20.14 37.90 -6.23
CA THR A 121 -19.12 37.74 -5.18
C THR A 121 -19.70 37.98 -3.79
N LEU A 122 -20.56 39.00 -3.62
CA LEU A 122 -21.26 39.22 -2.36
C LEU A 122 -22.17 38.05 -2.01
N ALA A 123 -22.96 37.54 -2.95
CA ALA A 123 -23.83 36.38 -2.70
C ALA A 123 -23.03 35.14 -2.27
N GLN A 124 -21.80 34.98 -2.75
CA GLN A 124 -20.94 33.86 -2.40
C GLN A 124 -20.23 34.04 -1.05
N VAL A 125 -19.85 35.27 -0.69
CA VAL A 125 -19.09 35.59 0.53
C VAL A 125 -20.01 35.85 1.73
N LEU A 126 -21.19 36.46 1.53
CA LEU A 126 -22.13 36.81 2.61
C LEU A 126 -22.54 35.63 3.51
N PRO A 127 -22.72 34.38 3.02
CA PRO A 127 -23.00 33.23 3.89
C PRO A 127 -21.83 32.81 4.79
N ALA A 128 -20.59 33.11 4.37
CA ALA A 128 -19.37 32.77 5.12
C ALA A 128 -18.99 33.86 6.13
N VAL A 129 -19.48 35.09 5.94
CA VAL A 129 -19.39 36.15 6.93
C VAL A 129 -20.46 35.89 7.99
N GLY A 130 -20.08 35.84 9.26
CA GLY A 130 -21.00 35.65 10.39
C GLY A 130 -22.04 36.77 10.54
N SER A 131 -22.55 36.99 11.75
CA SER A 131 -23.55 38.04 11.99
C SER A 131 -23.01 39.44 11.62
N VAL A 132 -23.50 40.02 10.53
CA VAL A 132 -23.25 41.41 10.14
C VAL A 132 -24.22 42.29 10.92
N LEU A 133 -23.70 43.07 11.87
CA LEU A 133 -24.47 44.08 12.60
C LEU A 133 -24.42 45.40 11.82
N VAL A 134 -25.51 45.75 11.14
CA VAL A 134 -25.64 47.06 10.48
C VAL A 134 -26.18 48.06 11.49
N VAL A 135 -25.33 48.97 11.98
CA VAL A 135 -25.72 50.04 12.90
C VAL A 135 -25.93 51.32 12.09
N GLN A 136 -27.08 51.96 12.26
CA GLN A 136 -27.41 53.24 11.63
C GLN A 136 -26.82 54.39 12.46
N ASP A 137 -26.24 55.40 11.79
CA ASP A 137 -25.60 56.54 12.47
C ASP A 137 -26.58 57.23 13.44
N GLY A 138 -26.31 57.10 14.74
CA GLY A 138 -27.09 57.70 15.83
C GLY A 138 -27.69 56.74 16.86
N GLN A 139 -27.65 55.42 16.65
CA GLN A 139 -28.05 54.44 17.67
C GLN A 139 -26.85 53.70 18.28
N MET A 140 -26.79 53.64 19.62
CA MET A 140 -25.79 52.86 20.35
C MET A 140 -25.88 51.38 19.96
N SER A 141 -24.75 50.81 19.56
CA SER A 141 -24.61 49.38 19.26
C SER A 141 -25.05 48.55 20.48
N PRO A 142 -26.02 47.63 20.36
CA PRO A 142 -26.37 46.76 21.47
C PRO A 142 -25.15 45.91 21.84
N VAL A 143 -24.81 45.88 23.13
CA VAL A 143 -23.72 45.08 23.68
C VAL A 143 -23.94 43.62 23.26
N PRO A 144 -22.98 42.95 22.61
CA PRO A 144 -23.15 41.56 22.22
C PRO A 144 -23.19 40.71 23.50
N LEU A 145 -24.38 40.23 23.87
CA LEU A 145 -24.48 39.15 24.84
C LEU A 145 -23.90 37.91 24.16
N LEU A 146 -22.73 37.53 24.67
CA LEU A 146 -21.97 36.34 24.33
C LEU A 146 -22.90 35.12 24.25
N ASN A 147 -22.95 34.53 23.05
CA ASN A 147 -23.28 33.13 22.76
C ASN A 147 -24.65 32.60 23.21
N LEU A 148 -25.65 32.69 22.34
CA LEU A 148 -26.82 31.79 22.37
C LEU A 148 -27.04 31.01 21.06
N ARG A 149 -26.13 31.09 20.07
CA ARG A 149 -26.26 30.33 18.81
C ARG A 149 -25.47 29.02 18.76
N ASP A 150 -24.55 28.80 19.71
CA ASP A 150 -23.78 27.55 19.82
C ASP A 150 -24.54 26.43 20.54
N ALA A 151 -25.77 26.68 21.00
CA ALA A 151 -26.61 25.70 21.71
C ALA A 151 -27.67 25.01 20.83
N GLN A 152 -27.57 25.08 19.49
CA GLN A 152 -28.43 24.29 18.61
C GLN A 152 -27.63 23.13 18.01
N PRO A 153 -27.83 21.87 18.44
CA PRO A 153 -27.22 20.73 17.77
C PRO A 153 -27.72 20.66 16.32
N PRO A 154 -26.90 20.13 15.38
CA PRO A 154 -27.28 20.05 13.98
C PRO A 154 -28.58 19.25 13.87
N ARG A 155 -29.59 19.87 13.26
CA ARG A 155 -30.86 19.23 12.93
C ARG A 155 -30.52 18.10 11.96
N ARG A 156 -30.65 16.84 12.42
CA ARG A 156 -30.61 15.69 11.51
C ARG A 156 -31.74 15.89 10.52
N GLU A 157 -31.39 16.09 9.26
CA GLU A 157 -32.32 15.99 8.16
C GLU A 157 -32.67 14.50 8.03
N ASP A 158 -33.79 14.11 8.65
CA ASP A 158 -34.45 12.85 8.33
C ASP A 158 -35.00 13.02 6.90
N THR A 159 -34.31 12.44 5.93
CA THR A 159 -34.86 12.24 4.58
C THR A 159 -36.00 11.22 4.62
N PRO A 160 -37.13 11.46 3.93
CA PRO A 160 -38.20 10.47 3.78
C PRO A 160 -37.79 9.27 2.91
#